data_AF-A0A7C3LQK7-F1
#
_entry.id   AF-A0A7C3LQK7-F1
#
_cell.length_a   1.000
_cell.length_b   1.000
_cell.length_c   1.000
_cell.angle_alpha   90.00
_cell.angle_beta   90.00
_cell.angle_gamma   90.00
#
_symmetry.space_group_name_H-M   'P 1'
#
loop_
_entity.id
_entity.type
_entity.pdbx_description
1 polymer ?
#
loop_
_entity_poly.entity_id
_entity_poly.type
_entity_poly.pdbx_seq_one_letter_code
_entity_poly.pdbx_strand_id
1 'polypeptide(L)'
;MKLKALVEPENSVLRRLRDSLIQIAINEGIVKSEIEWVMFLNQVMLQATRIKLRSFAAKRDLLAIQAIRSIDDIDKTINLFASRMREWYSVHFPELDDLIEDHKMYATVVYEFGSREEMTPEKLRKLGFSESRALKIYDASRKSMGADLSEVDVERIRDFVNVILNLYELRDKLSEYLSQVMREVAPNITELVGPTLGARLLSLAGSIEDLAK
;
A
#
# COMPACT_ATOMS: atom_id res chain seq x y z
N MET A 1 -43.51 33.28 18.66
CA MET A 1 -44.29 32.59 17.61
C MET A 1 -43.41 31.47 17.05
N LYS A 2 -43.69 30.19 17.32
CA LYS A 2 -42.90 29.07 16.78
C LYS A 2 -43.46 28.74 15.39
N LEU A 3 -42.68 28.99 14.35
CA LEU A 3 -43.03 28.57 12.98
C LEU A 3 -43.02 27.04 12.93
N LYS A 4 -44.09 26.45 12.40
CA LYS A 4 -44.18 25.00 12.13
C LYS A 4 -43.80 24.78 10.67
N ALA A 5 -42.63 24.17 10.44
CA ALA A 5 -42.18 23.81 9.09
C ALA A 5 -42.79 22.48 8.65
N LEU A 6 -43.36 22.45 7.45
CA LEU A 6 -43.84 21.24 6.76
C LEU A 6 -43.10 21.15 5.42
N VAL A 7 -42.58 19.97 5.07
CA VAL A 7 -41.86 19.74 3.82
C VAL A 7 -42.73 18.89 2.91
N GLU A 8 -43.11 19.45 1.77
CA GLU A 8 -43.86 18.77 0.71
C GLU A 8 -42.95 18.57 -0.51
N PRO A 9 -42.47 17.34 -0.79
CA PRO A 9 -41.70 17.06 -1.99
C PRO A 9 -42.50 17.41 -3.25
N GLU A 10 -41.83 17.99 -4.24
CA GLU A 10 -42.40 18.31 -5.56
C GLU A 10 -43.60 19.28 -5.59
N ASN A 11 -43.76 20.12 -4.57
CA ASN A 11 -44.83 21.10 -4.50
C ASN A 11 -44.96 21.96 -5.78
N SER A 12 -46.19 22.25 -6.20
CA SER A 12 -46.52 23.03 -7.42
C SER A 12 -45.93 24.45 -7.42
N VAL A 13 -45.71 25.04 -6.25
CA VAL A 13 -45.03 26.34 -6.08
C VAL A 13 -43.56 26.23 -6.47
N LEU A 14 -42.87 25.17 -6.04
CA LEU A 14 -41.45 24.95 -6.39
C LEU A 14 -41.26 24.63 -7.88
N ARG A 15 -42.25 24.02 -8.55
CA ARG A 15 -42.22 23.80 -10.00
C ARG A 15 -42.33 25.13 -10.74
N ARG A 16 -43.34 25.95 -10.42
CA ARG A 16 -43.51 27.30 -11.00
C ARG A 16 -42.32 28.22 -10.75
N LEU A 17 -41.70 28.12 -9.58
CA LEU A 17 -40.47 28.86 -9.27
C LEU A 17 -39.33 28.41 -10.19
N ARG A 18 -39.15 27.10 -10.39
CA ARG A 18 -38.10 26.57 -11.28
C ARG A 18 -38.27 27.02 -12.73
N ASP A 19 -39.50 27.04 -13.22
CA ASP A 19 -39.81 27.46 -14.60
C ASP A 19 -39.53 28.96 -14.82
N SER A 20 -39.55 29.78 -13.76
CA SER A 20 -39.35 31.24 -13.82
C SER A 20 -38.00 31.72 -13.28
N LEU A 21 -37.13 30.81 -12.83
CA LEU A 21 -35.84 31.13 -12.17
C LEU A 21 -34.96 32.06 -12.98
N ILE A 22 -34.86 31.84 -14.30
CA ILE A 22 -34.00 32.63 -15.19
C ILE A 22 -34.50 34.07 -15.26
N GLN A 23 -35.82 34.24 -15.45
CA GLN A 23 -36.43 35.57 -15.53
C GLN A 23 -36.32 36.32 -14.20
N ILE A 24 -36.51 35.62 -13.08
CA ILE A 24 -36.32 36.20 -11.74
C ILE A 24 -34.86 36.64 -11.56
N ALA A 25 -33.88 35.81 -11.94
CA ALA A 25 -32.47 36.16 -11.83
C ALA A 25 -32.08 37.38 -12.67
N ILE A 26 -32.69 37.56 -13.85
CA ILE A 26 -32.51 38.75 -14.69
C ILE A 26 -33.18 39.98 -14.06
N ASN A 27 -34.43 39.85 -13.61
CA ASN A 27 -35.21 40.95 -13.05
C ASN A 27 -34.60 41.49 -11.75
N GLU A 28 -34.05 40.62 -10.92
CA GLU A 28 -33.37 40.97 -9.67
C GLU A 28 -31.91 41.43 -9.88
N GLY A 29 -31.44 41.47 -11.14
CA GLY A 29 -30.10 41.95 -11.48
C GLY A 29 -28.95 41.01 -11.07
N ILE A 30 -29.24 39.74 -10.79
CA ILE A 30 -28.24 38.72 -10.44
C ILE A 30 -27.39 38.37 -11.68
N VAL A 31 -28.01 38.35 -12.86
CA VAL A 31 -27.37 38.13 -14.16
C VAL A 31 -27.97 39.07 -15.20
N LYS A 32 -27.20 39.42 -16.24
CA LYS A 32 -27.60 40.39 -17.27
C LYS A 32 -28.29 39.74 -18.47
N SER A 33 -28.15 38.42 -18.64
CA SER A 33 -28.72 37.69 -19.77
C SER A 33 -28.90 36.20 -19.45
N GLU A 34 -29.69 35.51 -20.28
CA GLU A 34 -29.82 34.05 -20.21
C GLU A 34 -28.48 33.34 -20.49
N ILE A 35 -27.62 33.91 -21.35
CA ILE A 35 -26.29 33.36 -21.62
C ILE A 35 -25.43 33.42 -20.36
N GLU A 36 -25.44 34.56 -19.66
CA GLU A 36 -24.72 34.71 -18.38
C GLU A 36 -25.27 33.76 -17.31
N TRP A 37 -26.59 33.53 -17.27
CA TRP A 37 -27.20 32.53 -16.40
C TRP A 37 -26.63 31.12 -16.64
N VAL A 38 -26.57 30.67 -17.90
CA VAL A 38 -26.03 29.35 -18.24
C VAL A 38 -24.55 29.22 -17.87
N MET A 39 -23.76 30.28 -18.13
CA MET A 39 -22.34 30.30 -17.74
C MET A 39 -22.17 30.24 -16.21
N PHE A 40 -22.96 31.03 -15.47
CA PHE A 40 -22.98 31.03 -14.02
C PHE A 40 -23.38 29.67 -13.45
N LEU A 41 -24.46 29.07 -13.96
CA LEU A 41 -24.91 27.74 -13.55
C LEU A 41 -23.82 26.68 -13.77
N ASN A 42 -23.17 26.69 -14.94
CA ASN A 42 -22.08 25.76 -15.22
C ASN A 42 -20.92 25.94 -14.21
N GLN A 43 -20.52 27.19 -13.93
CA GLN A 43 -19.52 27.46 -12.91
C GLN A 43 -19.92 26.93 -11.53
N VAL A 44 -21.16 27.17 -11.09
CA VAL A 44 -21.68 26.67 -9.82
C VAL A 44 -21.67 25.14 -9.79
N MET A 45 -22.10 24.47 -10.86
CA MET A 45 -22.10 23.01 -10.96
C MET A 45 -20.69 22.42 -10.91
N LEU A 46 -19.72 23.03 -11.59
CA LEU A 46 -18.32 22.63 -11.53
C LEU A 46 -17.76 22.80 -10.12
N GLN A 47 -18.07 23.90 -9.42
CA GLN A 47 -17.62 24.11 -8.05
C GLN A 47 -18.27 23.14 -7.07
N ALA A 48 -19.58 22.92 -7.18
CA ALA A 48 -20.31 21.94 -6.36
C ALA A 48 -19.75 20.53 -6.55
N THR A 49 -19.46 20.14 -7.79
CA THR A 49 -18.85 18.85 -8.12
C THR A 49 -17.44 18.75 -7.53
N ARG A 50 -16.62 19.80 -7.66
CA ARG A 50 -15.28 19.84 -7.06
C ARG A 50 -15.32 19.70 -5.54
N ILE A 51 -16.24 20.39 -4.87
CA ILE A 51 -16.42 20.29 -3.41
C ILE A 51 -16.79 18.85 -3.03
N LYS A 52 -17.74 18.24 -3.76
CA LYS A 52 -18.17 16.86 -3.52
C LYS A 52 -17.02 15.88 -3.75
N LEU A 53 -16.28 15.98 -4.86
CA LEU A 53 -15.12 15.13 -5.14
C LEU A 53 -14.02 15.25 -4.09
N ARG A 54 -13.73 16.48 -3.63
CA ARG A 54 -12.76 16.71 -2.55
C ARG A 54 -13.19 16.04 -1.25
N SER A 55 -14.48 16.08 -0.91
CA SER A 55 -14.98 15.42 0.29
C SER A 55 -14.85 13.88 0.23
N PHE A 56 -14.98 13.27 -0.95
CA PHE A 56 -14.73 11.84 -1.13
C PHE A 56 -13.24 11.50 -1.07
N ALA A 57 -12.38 12.26 -1.77
CA ALA A 57 -10.93 12.03 -1.76
C ALA A 57 -10.29 12.29 -0.38
N ALA A 58 -10.91 13.13 0.45
CA ALA A 58 -10.47 13.42 1.81
C ALA A 58 -10.81 12.29 2.81
N LYS A 59 -11.57 11.26 2.41
CA LYS A 59 -11.88 10.16 3.32
C LYS A 59 -10.59 9.35 3.61
N ARG A 60 -10.24 9.28 4.89
CA ARG A 60 -9.00 8.65 5.35
C ARG A 60 -9.01 7.12 5.23
N ASP A 61 -10.17 6.50 5.13
CA ASP A 61 -10.31 5.05 4.88
C ASP A 61 -9.70 4.64 3.53
N LEU A 62 -9.76 5.53 2.52
CA LEU A 62 -9.09 5.32 1.24
C LEU A 62 -7.57 5.18 1.41
N LEU A 63 -6.95 5.93 2.34
CA LEU A 63 -5.52 5.81 2.60
C LEU A 63 -5.16 4.45 3.19
N ALA A 64 -5.98 3.93 4.11
CA ALA A 64 -5.80 2.58 4.65
C ALA A 64 -5.92 1.51 3.55
N ILE A 65 -6.90 1.66 2.65
CA ILE A 65 -7.12 0.77 1.51
C ILE A 65 -5.91 0.78 0.56
N GLN A 66 -5.36 1.95 0.24
CA GLN A 66 -4.17 2.02 -0.62
C GLN A 66 -2.95 1.41 0.07
N ALA A 67 -2.74 1.71 1.36
CA ALA A 67 -1.60 1.17 2.12
C ALA A 67 -1.61 -0.37 2.17
N ILE A 68 -2.76 -1.00 2.44
CA ILE A 68 -2.83 -2.48 2.46
C ILE A 68 -2.60 -3.09 1.07
N ARG A 69 -3.13 -2.47 0.00
CA ARG A 69 -2.86 -2.93 -1.37
C ARG A 69 -1.38 -2.83 -1.73
N SER A 70 -0.73 -1.74 -1.34
CA SER A 70 0.72 -1.57 -1.54
C SER A 70 1.52 -2.61 -0.76
N ILE A 71 1.14 -2.93 0.48
CA ILE A 71 1.78 -4.01 1.26
C ILE A 71 1.62 -5.35 0.54
N ASP A 72 0.40 -5.70 0.10
CA ASP A 72 0.14 -6.95 -0.62
C ASP A 72 0.93 -7.04 -1.94
N ASP A 73 1.13 -5.92 -2.64
CA ASP A 73 1.95 -5.87 -3.87
C ASP A 73 3.45 -5.97 -3.59
N ILE A 74 3.93 -5.38 -2.49
CA ILE A 74 5.32 -5.58 -2.03
C ILE A 74 5.55 -7.04 -1.65
N ASP A 75 4.64 -7.68 -0.91
CA ASP A 75 4.77 -9.09 -0.53
C ASP A 75 4.88 -9.99 -1.78
N LYS A 76 4.06 -9.75 -2.81
CA LYS A 76 4.17 -10.47 -4.10
C LYS A 76 5.52 -10.23 -4.78
N THR A 77 6.00 -8.99 -4.75
CA THR A 77 7.26 -8.59 -5.40
C THR A 77 8.46 -9.22 -4.69
N ILE A 78 8.45 -9.23 -3.36
CA ILE A 78 9.44 -9.90 -2.53
C ILE A 78 9.50 -11.39 -2.89
N ASN A 79 8.36 -12.07 -2.99
CA ASN A 79 8.34 -13.49 -3.35
C ASN A 79 8.92 -13.73 -4.76
N LEU A 80 8.55 -12.91 -5.74
CA LEU A 80 9.08 -13.01 -7.10
C LEU A 80 10.61 -12.80 -7.13
N PHE A 81 11.09 -11.77 -6.44
CA PHE A 81 12.51 -11.45 -6.42
C PHE A 81 13.31 -12.46 -5.59
N ALA A 82 12.73 -13.00 -4.52
CA ALA A 82 13.37 -14.03 -3.72
C ALA A 82 13.62 -15.32 -4.53
N SER A 83 12.65 -15.76 -5.33
CA SER A 83 12.86 -16.89 -6.25
C SER A 83 13.97 -16.59 -7.26
N ARG A 84 13.99 -15.38 -7.84
CA ARG A 84 15.05 -14.97 -8.79
C ARG A 84 16.43 -14.91 -8.13
N MET A 85 16.51 -14.41 -6.90
CA MET A 85 17.74 -14.34 -6.11
C MET A 85 18.27 -15.74 -5.84
N ARG A 86 17.41 -16.66 -5.39
CA ARG A 86 17.77 -18.06 -5.13
C ARG A 86 18.27 -18.74 -6.39
N GLU A 87 17.54 -18.65 -7.50
CA GLU A 87 17.97 -19.21 -8.79
C GLU A 87 19.35 -18.67 -9.22
N TRP A 88 19.57 -17.35 -9.09
CA TRP A 88 20.82 -16.73 -9.51
C TRP A 88 21.98 -17.13 -8.58
N TYR A 89 21.79 -17.06 -7.27
CA TYR A 89 22.84 -17.38 -6.30
C TYR A 89 23.15 -18.88 -6.23
N SER A 90 22.18 -19.76 -6.53
CA SER A 90 22.39 -21.21 -6.61
C SER A 90 23.36 -21.63 -7.71
N VAL A 91 23.68 -20.77 -8.68
CA VAL A 91 24.81 -20.99 -9.60
C VAL A 91 26.13 -21.07 -8.83
N HIS A 92 26.26 -20.27 -7.77
CA HIS A 92 27.44 -20.22 -6.90
C HIS A 92 27.33 -21.11 -5.66
N PHE A 93 26.18 -21.17 -5.01
CA PHE A 93 26.02 -21.98 -3.80
C PHE A 93 24.64 -22.66 -3.75
N PRO A 94 24.44 -23.73 -4.54
CA PRO A 94 23.13 -24.38 -4.67
C PRO A 94 22.64 -24.99 -3.36
N GLU A 95 23.52 -25.51 -2.52
CA GLU A 95 23.15 -26.15 -1.26
C GLU A 95 22.60 -25.15 -0.23
N LEU A 96 22.84 -23.85 -0.39
CA LEU A 96 22.30 -22.83 0.50
C LEU A 96 20.76 -22.75 0.43
N ASP A 97 20.18 -23.08 -0.73
CA ASP A 97 18.74 -22.99 -0.97
C ASP A 97 17.93 -23.85 0.00
N ASP A 98 18.38 -25.09 0.20
CA ASP A 98 17.77 -26.06 1.12
C ASP A 98 18.09 -25.77 2.59
N LEU A 99 19.17 -25.05 2.88
CA LEU A 99 19.63 -24.79 4.26
C LEU A 99 18.91 -23.59 4.90
N ILE A 100 18.42 -22.66 4.10
CA ILE A 100 17.73 -21.44 4.55
C ILE A 100 16.41 -21.29 3.82
N GLU A 101 15.30 -21.60 4.51
CA GLU A 101 13.94 -21.46 3.99
C GLU A 101 13.48 -19.99 3.92
N ASP A 102 13.79 -19.19 4.94
CA ASP A 102 13.35 -17.79 5.04
C ASP A 102 14.05 -16.89 4.00
N HIS A 103 13.24 -16.20 3.19
CA HIS A 103 13.73 -15.35 2.10
C HIS A 103 14.53 -14.15 2.59
N LYS A 104 14.13 -13.53 3.70
CA LYS A 104 14.82 -12.36 4.27
C LYS A 104 16.19 -12.77 4.78
N MET A 105 16.28 -13.87 5.52
CA MET A 105 17.52 -14.43 6.03
C MET A 105 18.45 -14.85 4.89
N TYR A 106 17.93 -15.51 3.84
CA TYR A 106 18.72 -15.86 2.66
C TYR A 106 19.30 -14.60 2.00
N ALA A 107 18.48 -13.57 1.79
CA ALA A 107 18.91 -12.28 1.27
C ALA A 107 20.00 -11.65 2.15
N THR A 108 19.83 -11.64 3.47
CA THR A 108 20.85 -11.12 4.38
C THR A 108 22.17 -11.89 4.27
N VAL A 109 22.15 -13.22 4.19
CA VAL A 109 23.38 -14.02 4.01
C VAL A 109 24.06 -13.69 2.68
N VAL A 110 23.32 -13.66 1.58
CA VAL A 110 23.90 -13.34 0.27
C VAL A 110 24.48 -11.93 0.24
N TYR A 111 23.78 -10.97 0.85
CA TYR A 111 24.25 -9.58 0.91
C TYR A 111 25.55 -9.45 1.73
N GLU A 112 25.57 -10.02 2.93
CA GLU A 112 26.71 -9.89 3.86
C GLU A 112 27.95 -10.60 3.33
N PHE A 113 27.82 -11.85 2.88
CA PHE A 113 28.98 -12.67 2.51
C PHE A 113 29.37 -12.53 1.03
N GLY A 114 28.41 -12.38 0.12
CA GLY A 114 28.69 -12.40 -1.31
C GLY A 114 29.21 -13.76 -1.77
N SER A 115 30.49 -14.05 -1.54
CA SER A 115 31.10 -15.36 -1.82
C SER A 115 30.92 -16.34 -0.65
N ARG A 116 30.71 -17.62 -1.00
CA ARG A 116 30.66 -18.75 -0.06
C ARG A 116 31.96 -18.95 0.72
N GLU A 117 33.08 -18.43 0.20
CA GLU A 117 34.41 -18.51 0.84
C GLU A 117 34.54 -17.56 2.03
N GLU A 118 33.79 -16.46 2.05
CA GLU A 118 33.82 -15.49 3.15
C GLU A 118 33.00 -15.93 4.36
N MET A 119 32.24 -17.01 4.22
CA MET A 119 31.37 -17.57 5.25
C MET A 119 32.19 -18.27 6.33
N THR A 120 32.10 -17.79 7.57
CA THR A 120 32.67 -18.47 8.73
C THR A 120 31.59 -18.75 9.78
N PRO A 121 31.74 -19.80 10.61
CA PRO A 121 30.78 -20.09 11.66
C PRO A 121 30.54 -18.90 12.61
N GLU A 122 31.57 -18.12 12.90
CA GLU A 122 31.47 -16.94 13.78
C GLU A 122 30.61 -15.84 13.16
N LYS A 123 30.83 -15.52 11.87
CA LYS A 123 30.05 -14.52 11.16
C LYS A 123 28.59 -14.97 11.00
N LEU A 124 28.35 -16.24 10.68
CA LEU A 124 27.00 -16.81 10.60
C LEU A 124 26.27 -16.74 11.97
N ARG A 125 26.97 -17.01 13.07
CA ARG A 125 26.40 -16.84 14.41
C ARG A 125 26.03 -15.39 14.72
N LYS A 126 26.81 -14.41 14.25
CA LYS A 126 26.47 -12.98 14.40
C LYS A 126 25.18 -12.60 13.67
N LEU A 127 24.84 -13.29 12.58
CA LEU A 127 23.57 -13.12 11.87
C LEU A 127 22.38 -13.85 12.52
N GLY A 128 22.59 -14.56 13.62
CA GLY A 128 21.53 -15.20 14.40
C GLY A 128 21.36 -16.70 14.17
N PHE A 129 22.25 -17.35 13.40
CA PHE A 129 22.22 -18.81 13.28
C PHE A 129 22.70 -19.50 14.56
N SER A 130 22.05 -20.62 14.91
CA SER A 130 22.56 -21.51 15.96
C SER A 130 23.92 -22.09 15.54
N GLU A 131 24.73 -22.49 16.53
CA GLU A 131 26.04 -23.11 16.28
C GLU A 131 25.95 -24.32 15.35
N SER A 132 24.95 -25.18 15.56
CA SER A 132 24.71 -26.35 14.72
C SER A 132 24.33 -25.99 13.27
N ARG A 133 23.53 -24.94 13.03
CA ARG A 133 23.17 -24.50 11.67
C ARG A 133 24.34 -23.79 11.00
N ALA A 134 25.05 -22.94 11.72
CA ALA A 134 26.22 -22.23 11.21
C ALA A 134 27.30 -23.20 10.73
N LEU A 135 27.59 -24.27 11.51
CA LEU A 135 28.56 -25.28 11.12
C LEU A 135 28.10 -26.07 9.88
N LYS A 136 26.81 -26.42 9.78
CA LYS A 136 26.26 -27.09 8.59
C LYS A 136 26.39 -26.23 7.32
N ILE A 137 26.07 -24.94 7.41
CA ILE A 137 26.20 -24.01 6.28
C ILE A 137 27.66 -23.87 5.87
N TYR A 138 28.57 -23.74 6.84
CA TYR A 138 30.01 -23.68 6.57
C TYR A 138 30.57 -24.96 5.95
N ASP A 139 30.17 -26.13 6.45
CA ASP A 139 30.60 -27.41 5.88
C ASP A 139 30.06 -27.60 4.45
N ALA A 140 28.84 -27.12 4.18
CA ALA A 140 28.25 -27.12 2.85
C ALA A 140 28.96 -26.15 1.91
N SER A 141 29.34 -24.95 2.37
CA SER A 141 30.03 -23.96 1.53
C SER A 141 31.38 -24.48 1.04
N ARG A 142 32.11 -25.22 1.89
CA ARG A 142 33.41 -25.83 1.54
C ARG A 142 33.31 -27.01 0.58
N LYS A 143 32.17 -27.71 0.57
CA LYS A 143 31.90 -28.89 -0.27
C LYS A 143 31.01 -28.55 -1.46
N SER A 144 30.69 -27.28 -1.66
CA SER A 144 29.74 -26.83 -2.65
C SER A 144 30.20 -27.18 -4.06
N MET A 145 29.26 -27.63 -4.88
CA MET A 145 29.49 -27.93 -6.30
C MET A 145 29.25 -26.72 -7.22
N GLY A 146 28.91 -25.55 -6.67
CA GLY A 146 28.63 -24.36 -7.47
C GLY A 146 29.87 -23.76 -8.15
N ALA A 147 29.65 -22.91 -9.15
CA ALA A 147 30.72 -22.21 -9.85
C ALA A 147 31.28 -21.05 -9.01
N ASP A 148 32.54 -20.71 -9.19
CA ASP A 148 33.11 -19.48 -8.63
C ASP A 148 32.54 -18.26 -9.34
N LEU A 149 32.25 -17.21 -8.57
CA LEU A 149 31.82 -15.92 -9.11
C LEU A 149 32.98 -14.94 -9.13
N SER A 150 33.01 -14.06 -10.12
CA SER A 150 33.91 -12.91 -10.06
C SER A 150 33.40 -11.88 -9.05
N GLU A 151 34.29 -11.03 -8.55
CA GLU A 151 33.91 -9.90 -7.67
C GLU A 151 32.83 -9.01 -8.30
N VAL A 152 32.89 -8.83 -9.63
CA VAL A 152 31.90 -8.05 -10.37
C VAL A 152 30.54 -8.74 -10.32
N ASP A 153 30.48 -10.06 -10.51
CA ASP A 153 29.22 -10.81 -10.45
C ASP A 153 28.62 -10.79 -9.03
N VAL A 154 29.47 -10.93 -8.00
CA VAL A 154 29.07 -10.85 -6.59
C VAL A 154 28.48 -9.47 -6.28
N GLU A 155 29.10 -8.39 -6.77
CA GLU A 155 28.58 -7.03 -6.59
C GLU A 155 27.19 -6.87 -7.23
N ARG A 156 26.98 -7.40 -8.45
CA ARG A 156 25.67 -7.33 -9.12
C ARG A 156 24.59 -8.13 -8.39
N ILE A 157 24.94 -9.27 -7.81
CA ILE A 157 24.01 -10.03 -6.97
C ILE A 157 23.70 -9.23 -5.70
N ARG A 158 24.71 -8.65 -5.03
CA ARG A 158 24.50 -7.81 -3.83
C ARG A 158 23.58 -6.62 -4.12
N ASP A 159 23.76 -5.94 -5.26
CA ASP A 159 22.87 -4.85 -5.69
C ASP A 159 21.41 -5.32 -5.78
N PHE A 160 21.18 -6.46 -6.42
CA PHE A 160 19.85 -7.05 -6.57
C PHE A 160 19.24 -7.43 -5.22
N VAL A 161 20.03 -8.06 -4.35
CA VAL A 161 19.59 -8.48 -3.01
C VAL A 161 19.29 -7.29 -2.09
N ASN A 162 20.06 -6.21 -2.22
CA ASN A 162 19.80 -4.97 -1.49
C ASN A 162 18.41 -4.40 -1.81
N VAL A 163 17.95 -4.49 -3.06
CA VAL A 163 16.58 -4.08 -3.41
C VAL A 163 15.54 -4.91 -2.63
N ILE A 164 15.75 -6.22 -2.50
CA ILE A 164 14.86 -7.11 -1.74
C ILE A 164 14.82 -6.71 -0.26
N LEU A 165 15.98 -6.45 0.35
CA LEU A 165 16.06 -6.02 1.75
C LEU A 165 15.35 -4.66 1.96
N ASN A 166 15.53 -3.72 1.04
CA ASN A 166 14.83 -2.43 1.06
C ASN A 166 13.30 -2.59 0.92
N LEU A 167 12.82 -3.57 0.15
CA LEU A 167 11.38 -3.88 0.07
C LEU A 167 10.84 -4.40 1.40
N TYR A 168 11.58 -5.25 2.12
CA TYR A 168 11.19 -5.67 3.47
C TYR A 168 11.09 -4.47 4.43
N GLU A 169 12.07 -3.56 4.41
CA GLU A 169 12.00 -2.35 5.25
C GLU A 169 10.82 -1.44 4.88
N LEU A 170 10.56 -1.25 3.59
CA LEU A 170 9.43 -0.45 3.13
C LEU A 170 8.09 -1.08 3.55
N ARG A 171 7.98 -2.40 3.46
CA ARG A 171 6.82 -3.17 3.91
C ARG A 171 6.54 -2.97 5.40
N ASP A 172 7.59 -2.96 6.23
CA ASP A 172 7.46 -2.75 7.66
C ASP A 172 7.03 -1.30 7.97
N LYS A 173 7.64 -0.31 7.32
CA LYS A 173 7.24 1.12 7.42
C LYS A 173 5.77 1.34 7.02
N LEU A 174 5.32 0.70 5.94
CA LEU A 174 3.92 0.77 5.50
C LEU A 174 2.98 0.05 6.47
N SER A 175 3.41 -1.04 7.09
CA SER A 175 2.62 -1.75 8.09
C SER A 175 2.41 -0.91 9.36
N GLU A 176 3.45 -0.19 9.80
CA GLU A 176 3.34 0.78 10.90
C GLU A 176 2.40 1.94 10.54
N TYR A 177 2.56 2.52 9.35
CA TYR A 177 1.66 3.55 8.84
C TYR A 177 0.20 3.06 8.80
N LEU A 178 -0.03 1.87 8.24
CA LEU A 178 -1.36 1.26 8.17
C LEU A 178 -1.99 1.10 9.56
N SER A 179 -1.19 0.66 10.54
CA SER A 179 -1.64 0.51 11.93
C SER A 179 -2.12 1.84 12.52
N GLN A 180 -1.39 2.94 12.28
CA GLN A 180 -1.77 4.28 12.73
C GLN A 180 -3.07 4.75 12.07
N VAL A 181 -3.18 4.62 10.74
CA VAL A 181 -4.38 5.03 10.00
C VAL A 181 -5.59 4.20 10.42
N MET A 182 -5.45 2.88 10.56
CA MET A 182 -6.57 2.03 10.94
C MET A 182 -7.09 2.31 12.36
N ARG A 183 -6.20 2.64 13.31
CA ARG A 183 -6.61 3.07 14.66
C ARG A 183 -7.40 4.38 14.65
N GLU A 184 -7.06 5.29 13.74
CA GLU A 184 -7.78 6.56 13.60
C GLU A 184 -9.14 6.37 12.91
N VAL A 185 -9.16 5.58 11.84
CA VAL A 185 -10.30 5.53 10.92
C VAL A 185 -11.31 4.46 11.31
N ALA A 186 -10.86 3.31 11.81
CA ALA A 186 -11.70 2.20 12.23
C ALA A 186 -11.19 1.53 13.52
N PRO A 187 -11.21 2.23 14.67
CA PRO A 187 -10.67 1.72 15.93
C PRO A 187 -11.35 0.42 16.39
N ASN A 188 -12.68 0.33 16.26
CA ASN A 188 -13.42 -0.86 16.68
C ASN A 188 -13.07 -2.09 15.84
N ILE A 189 -12.94 -1.92 14.51
CA ILE A 189 -12.50 -3.01 13.62
C ILE A 189 -11.07 -3.42 13.97
N THR A 190 -10.20 -2.42 14.19
CA THR A 190 -8.80 -2.66 14.56
C THR A 190 -8.67 -3.45 15.86
N GLU A 191 -9.49 -3.16 16.86
CA GLU A 191 -9.48 -3.90 18.13
C GLU A 191 -10.01 -5.34 17.97
N LEU A 192 -11.00 -5.54 17.10
CA LEU A 192 -11.59 -6.86 16.88
C LEU A 192 -10.71 -7.81 16.07
N VAL A 193 -10.08 -7.32 14.99
CA VAL A 193 -9.38 -8.18 14.02
C VAL A 193 -7.94 -7.75 13.72
N GLY A 194 -7.49 -6.65 14.30
CA GLY A 194 -6.19 -6.04 13.98
C GLY A 194 -6.22 -5.14 12.73
N PRO A 195 -5.22 -4.26 12.57
CA PRO A 195 -5.19 -3.26 11.51
C PRO A 195 -5.07 -3.87 10.11
N THR A 196 -4.24 -4.91 9.95
CA THR A 196 -3.99 -5.54 8.64
C THR A 196 -5.25 -6.23 8.10
N LEU A 197 -5.91 -7.06 8.92
CA LEU A 197 -7.13 -7.76 8.50
C LEU A 197 -8.29 -6.78 8.34
N GLY A 198 -8.42 -5.80 9.24
CA GLY A 198 -9.40 -4.73 9.11
C GLY A 198 -9.27 -3.94 7.82
N ALA A 199 -8.04 -3.56 7.44
CA ALA A 199 -7.80 -2.86 6.19
C ALA A 199 -8.11 -3.72 4.95
N ARG A 200 -7.85 -5.03 5.00
CA ARG A 200 -8.26 -5.95 3.92
C ARG A 200 -9.78 -6.00 3.75
N LEU A 201 -10.54 -6.03 4.85
CA LEU A 201 -12.00 -5.95 4.80
C LEU A 201 -12.48 -4.66 4.14
N LEU A 202 -11.87 -3.52 4.50
CA LEU A 202 -12.16 -2.23 3.86
C LEU A 202 -11.80 -2.22 2.38
N SER A 203 -10.66 -2.83 2.00
CA SER A 203 -10.23 -2.92 0.60
C SER A 203 -11.19 -3.73 -0.26
N LEU A 204 -11.82 -4.77 0.31
CA LEU A 204 -12.84 -5.59 -0.35
C LEU A 204 -14.19 -4.87 -0.45
N ALA A 205 -14.60 -4.16 0.61
CA ALA A 205 -15.87 -3.43 0.62
C ALA A 205 -15.83 -2.12 -0.20
N GLY A 206 -14.66 -1.49 -0.30
CA GLY A 206 -14.42 -0.24 -1.03
C GLY A 206 -14.44 1.01 -0.15
N SER A 207 -15.16 1.00 0.97
CA SER A 207 -15.15 2.06 1.99
C SER A 207 -15.65 1.55 3.35
N ILE A 208 -15.48 2.34 4.41
CA ILE A 208 -16.10 2.04 5.71
C ILE A 208 -17.63 2.07 5.63
N GLU A 209 -18.19 3.04 4.89
CA GLU A 209 -19.63 3.18 4.73
C GLU A 209 -20.26 1.98 4.02
N ASP A 210 -19.54 1.40 3.05
CA ASP A 210 -20.01 0.22 2.34
C ASP A 210 -19.81 -1.06 3.15
N LEU A 211 -18.79 -1.12 4.01
CA LEU A 211 -18.62 -2.24 4.95
C LEU A 211 -19.70 -2.27 6.04
N ALA A 212 -20.25 -1.10 6.40
CA ALA A 212 -21.25 -0.97 7.45
C ALA A 212 -22.70 -1.27 7.00
N LYS A 213 -22.93 -1.43 5.69
CA LYS A 213 -24.23 -1.81 5.11
C LYS A 213 -24.39 -3.32 5.08
#